data_AF-A0A061J2C9-F1
#
_entry.id   AF-A0A061J2C9-F1
#
_cell.length_a   1.000
_cell.length_b   1.000
_cell.length_c   1.000
_cell.angle_alpha   90.00
_cell.angle_beta   90.00
_cell.angle_gamma   90.00
#
_symmetry.space_group_name_H-M   'P 1'
#
loop_
_entity.id
_entity.type
_entity.pdbx_description
1 polymer ?
#
loop_
_entity_poly.entity_id
_entity_poly.type
_entity_poly.pdbx_seq_one_letter_code
_entity_poly.pdbx_strand_id
1 'polypeptide(L)'
;MGRSNNQLRRSAKSQRRAFVPKKRKSKLYNQTRAMKIHTERSQPRKLAYKNVISKKGGVVRRKFRSGGYNNSGKFGKARGVKENAKRPK
;
A
#
# COMPACT_ATOMS: atom_id res chain seq x y z
N MET A 1 -18.96 4.62 4.49
CA MET A 1 -19.11 5.94 3.82
C MET A 1 -20.40 6.61 4.31
N GLY A 2 -20.42 7.91 4.56
CA GLY A 2 -21.58 8.58 5.19
C GLY A 2 -22.74 8.91 4.23
N ARG A 3 -23.93 9.15 4.79
CA ARG A 3 -25.18 9.45 4.03
C ARG A 3 -25.07 10.67 3.09
N SER A 4 -25.72 10.65 1.93
CA SER A 4 -25.79 11.81 1.01
C SER A 4 -26.73 12.91 1.53
N ASN A 5 -26.65 14.13 0.97
CA ASN A 5 -27.56 15.23 1.35
C ASN A 5 -29.04 14.90 1.05
N ASN A 6 -29.32 14.14 -0.03
CA ASN A 6 -30.68 13.69 -0.33
C ASN A 6 -31.18 12.67 0.71
N GLN A 7 -30.31 11.77 1.18
CA GLN A 7 -30.64 10.83 2.25
C GLN A 7 -30.89 11.55 3.58
N LEU A 8 -30.10 12.58 3.89
CA LEU A 8 -30.30 13.42 5.07
C LEU A 8 -31.61 14.22 4.99
N ARG A 9 -31.94 14.81 3.83
CA ARG A 9 -33.20 15.53 3.63
C ARG A 9 -34.42 14.63 3.84
N ARG A 10 -34.38 13.41 3.29
CA ARG A 10 -35.45 12.41 3.47
C ARG A 10 -35.61 12.02 4.94
N SER A 11 -34.50 11.79 5.64
CA SER A 11 -34.52 11.41 7.06
C SER A 11 -35.00 12.56 7.96
N ALA A 12 -34.60 13.79 7.67
CA ALA A 12 -35.07 14.97 8.40
C ALA A 12 -36.58 15.15 8.25
N LYS A 13 -37.11 14.96 7.03
CA LYS A 13 -38.56 14.98 6.75
C LYS A 13 -39.30 13.89 7.51
N SER A 14 -38.80 12.64 7.51
CA SER A 14 -39.47 11.54 8.22
C SER A 14 -39.47 11.73 9.74
N GLN A 15 -38.43 12.37 10.29
CA GLN A 15 -38.30 12.63 11.73
C GLN A 15 -38.91 13.97 12.17
N ARG A 16 -39.52 14.74 11.25
CA ARG A 16 -40.03 16.11 11.52
C ARG A 16 -38.97 17.04 12.12
N ARG A 17 -37.71 16.92 11.68
CA ARG A 17 -36.59 17.77 12.10
C ARG A 17 -36.17 18.71 10.98
N ALA A 18 -35.58 19.85 11.32
CA ALA A 18 -34.98 20.75 10.34
C ALA A 18 -33.82 20.06 9.60
N PHE A 19 -33.79 20.21 8.28
CA PHE A 19 -32.72 19.67 7.45
C PHE A 19 -31.45 20.51 7.59
N VAL A 20 -30.37 19.91 8.09
CA VAL A 20 -29.04 20.52 8.12
C VAL A 20 -28.20 19.92 7.00
N PRO A 21 -27.88 20.67 5.92
CA PRO A 21 -27.08 20.17 4.83
C PRO A 21 -25.63 19.94 5.26
N LYS A 22 -24.99 18.91 4.71
CA LYS A 22 -23.54 18.78 4.83
C LYS A 22 -22.87 19.95 4.12
N LYS A 23 -21.98 20.64 4.83
CA LYS A 23 -21.13 21.68 4.25
C LYS A 23 -20.28 21.04 3.13
N ARG A 24 -20.33 21.63 1.93
CA ARG A 24 -19.38 21.27 0.87
C ARG A 24 -18.00 21.73 1.33
N LYS A 25 -17.01 20.85 1.25
CA LYS A 25 -15.62 21.26 1.50
C LYS A 25 -15.14 22.10 0.32
N SER A 26 -14.33 23.13 0.58
CA SER A 26 -13.77 23.97 -0.47
C SER A 26 -12.87 23.15 -1.42
N LYS A 27 -12.70 23.62 -2.66
CA LYS A 27 -11.76 23.01 -3.62
C LYS A 27 -10.35 22.89 -3.03
N LEU A 28 -9.90 23.95 -2.34
CA LEU A 28 -8.61 24.01 -1.67
C LEU A 28 -8.48 22.96 -0.54
N TYR A 29 -9.53 22.75 0.26
CA TYR A 29 -9.53 21.69 1.27
C TYR A 29 -9.40 20.30 0.62
N ASN A 30 -10.12 20.05 -0.47
CA ASN A 30 -10.06 18.75 -1.15
C ASN A 30 -8.69 18.51 -1.79
N GLN A 31 -8.09 19.53 -2.41
CA GLN A 31 -6.75 19.48 -2.98
C GLN A 31 -5.68 19.22 -1.91
N THR A 32 -5.70 19.99 -0.81
CA THR A 32 -4.76 19.81 0.31
C THR A 32 -4.90 18.42 0.95
N ARG A 33 -6.13 17.92 1.13
CA ARG A 33 -6.37 16.56 1.61
C ARG A 33 -5.82 15.50 0.64
N ALA A 34 -6.02 15.68 -0.66
CA ALA A 34 -5.48 14.76 -1.67
C ALA A 34 -3.94 14.74 -1.63
N MET A 35 -3.30 15.92 -1.59
CA MET A 35 -1.84 16.03 -1.46
C MET A 35 -1.33 15.32 -0.20
N LYS A 36 -1.93 15.56 0.98
CA LYS A 36 -1.55 14.88 2.23
C LYS A 36 -1.62 13.35 2.13
N ILE A 37 -2.70 12.83 1.54
CA ILE A 37 -2.86 11.38 1.33
C ILE A 37 -1.80 10.82 0.37
N HIS A 38 -1.48 11.57 -0.69
CA HIS A 38 -0.42 11.16 -1.62
C HIS A 38 0.95 11.18 -0.95
N THR A 39 1.27 12.20 -0.15
CA THR A 39 2.53 12.27 0.59
C THR A 39 2.65 11.14 1.62
N GLU A 40 1.58 10.78 2.33
CA GLU A 40 1.59 9.65 3.27
C GLU A 40 1.80 8.29 2.57
N ARG A 41 1.38 8.18 1.30
CA ARG A 41 1.59 6.98 0.47
C ARG A 41 2.97 6.95 -0.18
N SER A 42 3.55 8.10 -0.50
CA SER A 42 4.85 8.19 -1.18
C SER A 42 6.03 7.99 -0.22
N GLN A 43 5.83 8.21 1.08
CA GLN A 43 6.85 7.89 2.07
C GLN A 43 6.92 6.36 2.23
N PRO A 44 8.08 5.71 1.97
CA PRO A 44 8.23 4.29 2.21
C PRO A 44 8.02 4.05 3.70
N ARG A 45 6.89 3.44 4.07
CA ARG A 45 6.66 2.96 5.44
C ARG A 45 7.87 2.13 5.83
N LYS A 46 8.53 2.44 6.95
CA LYS A 46 9.62 1.63 7.48
C LYS A 46 9.12 0.19 7.61
N LEU A 47 9.50 -0.66 6.66
CA LEU A 47 9.14 -2.07 6.69
C LEU A 47 10.11 -2.78 7.62
N ALA A 48 9.58 -3.66 8.48
CA ALA A 48 10.42 -4.62 9.18
C ALA A 48 11.29 -5.38 8.15
N TYR A 49 12.54 -5.70 8.50
CA TYR A 49 13.50 -6.34 7.60
C TYR A 49 12.94 -7.57 6.85
N LYS A 50 12.04 -8.31 7.50
CA LYS A 50 11.34 -9.49 6.95
C LYS A 50 10.29 -9.18 5.87
N ASN A 51 10.00 -7.92 5.54
CA ASN A 51 8.94 -7.53 4.62
C ASN A 51 9.47 -6.72 3.42
N VAL A 52 8.82 -6.84 2.27
CA VAL A 52 9.11 -6.10 1.04
C VAL A 52 7.83 -5.68 0.32
N ILE A 53 7.87 -4.59 -0.44
CA ILE A 53 6.74 -4.16 -1.30
C ILE A 53 6.82 -4.94 -2.62
N SER A 54 5.75 -5.65 -2.96
CA SER A 54 5.60 -6.34 -4.24
C SER A 54 5.37 -5.35 -5.39
N LYS A 55 5.62 -5.78 -6.63
CA LYS A 55 5.35 -4.95 -7.83
C LYS A 55 3.89 -4.48 -7.94
N LYS A 56 2.94 -5.19 -7.34
CA LYS A 56 1.50 -4.85 -7.29
C LYS A 56 1.14 -3.91 -6.12
N GLY A 57 2.11 -3.42 -5.36
CA GLY A 57 1.92 -2.50 -4.23
C GLY A 57 1.55 -3.14 -2.89
N GLY A 58 1.39 -4.47 -2.83
CA GLY A 58 1.12 -5.19 -1.56
C GLY A 58 2.39 -5.48 -0.77
N VAL A 59 2.33 -5.42 0.56
CA VAL A 59 3.44 -5.83 1.45
C VAL A 59 3.46 -7.36 1.57
N VAL A 60 4.59 -7.98 1.24
CA VAL A 60 4.78 -9.44 1.32
C VAL A 60 6.01 -9.79 2.17
N ARG A 61 5.99 -10.98 2.79
CA ARG A 61 7.15 -11.48 3.54
C ARG A 61 8.30 -11.76 2.57
N ARG A 62 9.48 -11.21 2.87
CA ARG A 62 10.74 -11.44 2.14
C ARG A 62 11.01 -12.95 2.12
N LYS A 63 11.06 -13.53 0.93
CA LYS A 63 11.50 -14.92 0.74
C LYS A 63 13.01 -14.91 0.66
N PHE A 64 13.68 -15.22 1.76
CA PHE A 64 15.11 -15.50 1.73
C PHE A 64 15.29 -16.81 0.97
N ARG A 65 15.79 -16.74 -0.26
CA ARG A 65 16.29 -17.93 -0.94
C ARG A 65 17.55 -18.30 -0.17
N SER A 66 17.52 -19.36 0.62
CA SER A 66 18.78 -19.98 1.03
C SER A 66 19.54 -20.23 -0.27
N GLY A 67 20.72 -19.63 -0.42
CA GLY A 67 21.66 -19.97 -1.49
C GLY A 67 22.24 -21.36 -1.22
N GLY A 68 21.36 -22.30 -0.89
CA GLY A 68 21.60 -23.38 0.04
C GLY A 68 22.79 -24.20 -0.41
N TYR A 69 23.80 -24.24 0.43
CA TYR A 69 24.58 -25.44 0.55
C TYR A 69 23.60 -26.61 0.77
N ASN A 70 23.78 -27.69 0.04
CA ASN A 70 23.06 -28.93 0.33
C ASN A 70 23.56 -29.52 1.67
N ASN A 71 22.88 -30.55 2.20
CA ASN A 71 23.28 -31.26 3.43
C ASN A 71 24.73 -31.83 3.37
N SER A 72 25.39 -31.83 2.20
CA SER A 72 26.79 -32.23 2.03
C SER A 72 27.79 -31.06 2.06
N GLY A 73 27.37 -29.86 2.48
CA GLY A 73 28.26 -28.69 2.57
C GLY A 73 28.76 -28.16 1.22
N LYS A 74 28.17 -28.58 0.08
CA LYS A 74 28.55 -28.09 -1.26
C LYS A 74 27.57 -27.01 -1.71
N PHE A 75 28.10 -25.90 -2.26
CA PHE A 75 27.30 -24.76 -2.74
C PHE A 75 26.25 -25.28 -3.74
N GLY A 76 24.97 -25.23 -3.36
CA GLY A 76 23.90 -25.75 -4.19
C GLY A 76 23.86 -24.99 -5.51
N LYS A 77 23.59 -25.72 -6.59
CA LYS A 77 23.52 -25.29 -7.99
C LYS A 77 22.43 -24.21 -8.21
N ALA A 78 22.52 -23.06 -7.58
CA ALA A 78 21.71 -21.90 -7.91
C ALA A 78 22.16 -21.44 -9.31
N ARG A 79 21.26 -21.54 -10.30
CA ARG A 79 21.51 -21.18 -11.71
C ARG A 79 22.30 -19.87 -11.88
N GLY A 80 22.07 -18.87 -11.02
CA GLY A 80 22.74 -17.56 -11.07
C GLY A 80 24.24 -17.53 -10.70
N VAL A 81 24.76 -18.50 -9.94
CA VAL A 81 26.21 -18.52 -9.60
C VAL A 81 27.05 -19.05 -10.77
N LYS A 82 26.50 -19.98 -11.56
CA LYS A 82 27.16 -20.48 -12.78
C LYS A 82 27.30 -19.40 -13.86
N GLU A 83 26.39 -18.44 -13.91
CA GLU A 83 26.46 -17.33 -14.87
C GLU A 83 27.54 -16.30 -14.48
N ASN A 84 27.75 -16.05 -13.19
CA ASN A 84 28.79 -15.13 -12.74
C ASN A 84 30.21 -15.71 -12.87
N ALA A 85 30.35 -17.04 -12.84
CA ALA A 85 31.63 -17.72 -13.09
C ALA A 85 31.97 -17.87 -14.60
N LYS A 86 31.00 -17.64 -15.50
CA LYS A 86 31.20 -17.70 -16.96
C LYS A 86 31.57 -16.35 -17.58
N ARG A 87 31.52 -15.26 -16.81
CA ARG A 87 31.98 -13.95 -17.29
C ARG A 87 33.48 -13.85 -16.99
N PRO A 88 34.37 -13.83 -18.01
CA PRO A 88 35.76 -13.47 -17.79
C PRO A 88 35.85 -12.01 -17.31
N LYS A 89 36.86 -11.72 -16.48
CA LYS A 89 37.19 -10.36 -16.04
C LYS A 89 37.66 -9.50 -17.20
#